data_AF-B4D290-F1
#
_entry.id   AF-B4D290-F1
#
_cell.length_a   1.000
_cell.length_b   1.000
_cell.length_c   1.000
_cell.angle_alpha   90.00
_cell.angle_beta   90.00
_cell.angle_gamma   90.00
#
_symmetry.space_group_name_H-M   'P 1'
#
loop_
_entity.id
_entity.type
_entity.pdbx_description
1 polymer ?
#
loop_
_entity_poly.entity_id
_entity_poly.type
_entity_poly.pdbx_seq_one_letter_code
_entity_poly.pdbx_strand_id
1 'polypeptide(L)'
;MKISRFLFCLAILLCFAVPLQAAQAPKLETLLAEYHKARSDVLGKLNESYALRADELAKRLQGAANLEGAENARTFARQLRAADQNIEIVDARAVEKQADPLAVLQADYALARADNLKNVYVFYATAAGNLRRELIKEKNTAGADVVTTFLEKIKPGGTTPTPPASPAKKRKTAGN
;
A
#
# COMPACT_ATOMS: atom_id res chain seq x y z
N MET A 1 43.78 -55.39 -32.13
CA MET A 1 42.94 -55.39 -30.91
C MET A 1 43.57 -54.37 -29.95
N LYS A 2 42.92 -53.35 -29.38
CA LYS A 2 41.53 -53.13 -28.97
C LYS A 2 41.13 -51.66 -29.19
N ILE A 3 39.84 -51.47 -29.46
CA ILE A 3 39.08 -50.21 -29.45
C ILE A 3 38.77 -49.83 -28.00
N SER A 4 38.88 -48.54 -27.62
CA SER A 4 38.01 -47.86 -26.63
C SER A 4 38.42 -46.39 -26.54
N ARG A 5 37.65 -45.46 -27.12
CA ARG A 5 36.45 -44.77 -26.60
C ARG A 5 36.79 -43.39 -26.00
N PHE A 6 36.43 -42.38 -26.80
CA PHE A 6 35.97 -41.06 -26.38
C PHE A 6 35.29 -41.04 -25.01
N LEU A 7 35.65 -40.09 -24.15
CA LEU A 7 34.78 -39.37 -23.20
C LEU A 7 35.65 -38.22 -22.63
N PHE A 8 35.65 -37.03 -23.21
CA PHE A 8 34.74 -35.93 -22.85
C PHE A 8 34.60 -35.76 -21.33
N CYS A 9 35.45 -34.90 -20.75
CA CYS A 9 35.14 -34.14 -19.54
C CYS A 9 35.98 -32.87 -19.54
N LEU A 10 35.55 -31.94 -20.41
CA LEU A 10 35.72 -30.51 -20.21
C LEU A 10 35.20 -30.22 -18.80
N ALA A 11 36.09 -30.08 -17.82
CA ALA A 11 35.71 -29.66 -16.47
C ALA A 11 35.26 -28.21 -16.57
N ILE A 12 33.94 -28.09 -16.71
CA ILE A 12 33.17 -26.87 -16.80
C ILE A 12 33.53 -25.96 -15.63
N LEU A 13 34.10 -24.82 -16.03
CA LEU A 13 33.96 -23.50 -15.46
C LEU A 13 32.64 -23.34 -14.66
N LEU A 14 32.65 -23.66 -13.36
CA LEU A 14 31.53 -23.44 -12.44
C LEU A 14 32.06 -22.82 -11.14
N CYS A 15 32.68 -21.65 -11.29
CA CYS A 15 32.76 -20.65 -10.23
C CYS A 15 32.34 -19.34 -10.90
N PHE A 16 31.56 -18.52 -10.20
CA PHE A 16 30.91 -17.27 -10.67
C PHE A 16 29.53 -17.43 -11.32
N ALA A 17 28.58 -17.96 -10.54
CA ALA A 17 27.20 -17.51 -10.63
C ALA A 17 26.54 -17.59 -9.24
N VAL A 18 27.14 -16.97 -8.23
CA VAL A 18 26.32 -16.49 -7.11
C VAL A 18 25.49 -15.36 -7.70
N PRO A 19 24.16 -15.47 -7.78
CA PRO A 19 23.38 -14.47 -8.47
C PRO A 19 23.51 -13.16 -7.69
N LEU A 20 23.91 -12.11 -8.40
CA LEU A 20 23.91 -10.71 -7.95
C LEU A 20 22.54 -10.25 -7.41
N GLN A 21 21.49 -11.08 -7.52
CA GLN A 21 20.17 -10.94 -6.89
C GLN A 21 20.23 -10.80 -5.36
N ALA A 22 21.15 -11.49 -4.67
CA ALA A 22 21.20 -11.47 -3.20
C ALA A 22 21.64 -10.11 -2.62
N ALA A 23 22.43 -9.33 -3.36
CA ALA A 23 22.99 -8.07 -2.87
C ALA A 23 21.99 -6.89 -2.93
N GLN A 24 20.93 -7.00 -3.73
CA GLN A 24 19.99 -5.90 -3.99
C GLN A 24 18.59 -6.14 -3.42
N ALA A 25 18.20 -7.38 -3.18
CA ALA A 25 17.02 -7.75 -2.38
C ALA A 25 16.91 -6.93 -1.06
N PRO A 26 17.97 -6.76 -0.23
CA PRO A 26 17.87 -5.99 1.00
C PRO A 26 17.58 -4.49 0.80
N LYS A 27 18.00 -3.90 -0.34
CA LYS A 27 17.70 -2.48 -0.64
C LYS A 27 16.23 -2.27 -0.97
N LEU A 28 15.63 -3.20 -1.71
CA LEU A 28 14.23 -3.11 -2.10
C LEU A 28 13.27 -3.48 -0.97
N GLU A 29 13.60 -4.48 -0.17
CA GLU A 29 12.86 -4.81 1.05
C GLU A 29 12.88 -3.65 2.06
N THR A 30 14.03 -2.98 2.20
CA THR A 30 14.13 -1.74 3.00
C THR A 30 13.23 -0.64 2.44
N LEU A 31 13.25 -0.38 1.13
CA LEU A 31 12.36 0.61 0.50
C LEU A 31 10.87 0.28 0.72
N LEU A 32 10.49 -1.00 0.72
CA LEU A 32 9.12 -1.43 0.98
C LEU A 32 8.72 -1.24 2.44
N ALA A 33 9.59 -1.63 3.38
CA ALA A 33 9.36 -1.41 4.80
C ALA A 33 9.24 0.08 5.12
N GLU A 34 10.13 0.91 4.57
CA GLU A 34 10.10 2.36 4.71
C GLU A 34 8.84 2.98 4.09
N TYR A 35 8.42 2.52 2.91
CA TYR A 35 7.16 2.95 2.30
C TYR A 35 5.96 2.66 3.20
N HIS A 36 5.85 1.43 3.71
CA HIS A 36 4.76 1.05 4.61
C HIS A 36 4.78 1.85 5.91
N LYS A 37 5.97 2.06 6.48
CA LYS A 37 6.14 2.87 7.68
C LYS A 37 5.72 4.32 7.43
N ALA A 38 6.24 4.96 6.37
CA ALA A 38 5.91 6.33 6.03
C ALA A 38 4.41 6.51 5.76
N ARG A 39 3.79 5.56 5.05
CA ARG A 39 2.34 5.54 4.82
C ARG A 39 1.58 5.46 6.14
N SER A 40 1.99 4.57 7.05
CA SER A 40 1.37 4.41 8.37
C SER A 40 1.53 5.68 9.22
N ASP A 41 2.74 6.22 9.31
CA ASP A 41 3.07 7.42 10.10
C ASP A 41 2.25 8.63 9.64
N VAL A 42 2.12 8.83 8.32
CA VAL A 42 1.35 9.92 7.73
C VAL A 42 -0.15 9.74 7.99
N LEU A 43 -0.68 8.53 7.82
CA LEU A 43 -2.08 8.24 8.13
C LEU A 43 -2.39 8.40 9.61
N GLY A 44 -1.52 7.94 10.50
CA GLY A 44 -1.69 8.09 11.95
C GLY A 44 -1.76 9.56 12.37
N LYS A 45 -0.84 10.39 11.87
CA LYS A 45 -0.84 11.84 12.14
C LYS A 45 -2.08 12.53 11.58
N LEU A 46 -2.48 12.19 10.35
CA LEU A 46 -3.66 12.77 9.71
C LEU A 46 -4.93 12.39 10.47
N ASN A 47 -5.09 11.11 10.79
CA ASN A 47 -6.24 10.59 11.52
C ASN A 47 -6.37 11.26 12.89
N GLU A 48 -5.28 11.38 13.65
CA GLU A 48 -5.32 12.03 14.96
C GLU A 48 -5.71 13.50 14.83
N SER A 49 -5.14 14.23 13.86
CA SER A 49 -5.49 15.64 13.63
C SER A 49 -6.97 15.82 13.31
N TYR A 50 -7.54 14.98 12.45
CA TYR A 50 -8.96 15.06 12.10
C TYR A 50 -9.88 14.51 13.20
N ALA A 51 -9.42 13.57 14.02
CA ALA A 51 -10.18 13.09 15.18
C ALA A 51 -10.35 14.19 16.22
N LEU A 52 -9.29 14.99 16.47
CA LEU A 52 -9.37 16.17 17.33
C LEU A 52 -10.36 17.21 16.78
N ARG A 53 -10.32 17.49 15.48
CA ARG A 53 -11.28 18.42 14.83
C ARG A 53 -12.72 17.91 14.92
N ALA A 54 -12.92 16.60 14.78
CA ALA A 54 -14.23 15.97 14.90
C ALA A 54 -14.77 16.03 16.35
N ASP A 55 -13.90 15.84 17.35
CA ASP A 55 -14.28 16.02 18.76
C ASP A 55 -14.62 17.48 19.09
N GLU A 56 -13.89 18.44 18.55
CA GLU A 56 -14.21 19.86 18.68
C GLU A 56 -15.55 20.19 18.01
N LEU A 57 -15.80 19.66 16.81
CA LEU A 57 -17.08 19.82 16.13
C LEU A 57 -18.22 19.23 16.97
N ALA A 58 -18.02 18.04 17.54
CA ALA A 58 -19.00 17.42 18.41
C ALA A 58 -19.38 18.30 19.62
N LYS A 59 -18.37 18.93 20.26
CA LYS A 59 -18.61 19.86 21.38
C LYS A 59 -19.43 21.08 20.93
N ARG A 60 -19.13 21.64 19.75
CA ARG A 60 -19.88 22.78 19.19
C ARG A 60 -21.33 22.41 18.89
N LEU A 61 -21.56 21.26 18.25
CA LEU A 61 -22.89 20.77 17.93
C LEU A 61 -23.70 20.46 19.19
N GLN A 62 -23.07 19.88 20.22
CA GLN A 62 -23.71 19.66 21.52
C GLN A 62 -24.12 20.99 22.19
N GLY A 63 -23.27 22.01 22.16
CA GLY A 63 -23.59 23.34 22.68
C GLY A 63 -24.73 24.03 21.93
N ALA A 64 -24.89 23.72 20.64
CA ALA A 64 -26.02 24.16 19.81
C ALA A 64 -27.28 23.27 19.93
N ALA A 65 -27.31 22.35 20.91
CA ALA A 65 -28.36 21.35 21.11
C ALA A 65 -28.61 20.40 19.91
N ASN A 66 -27.67 20.32 18.96
CA ASN A 66 -27.67 19.32 17.89
C ASN A 66 -26.99 18.03 18.37
N LEU A 67 -27.74 17.22 19.12
CA LEU A 67 -27.22 16.00 19.74
C LEU A 67 -26.88 14.90 18.71
N GLU A 68 -27.66 14.79 17.64
CA GLU A 68 -27.43 13.82 16.57
C GLU A 68 -26.13 14.12 15.82
N GLY A 69 -25.95 15.37 15.38
CA GLY A 69 -24.72 15.79 14.73
C GLY A 69 -23.49 15.64 15.64
N ALA A 70 -23.65 15.91 16.94
CA ALA A 70 -22.58 15.71 17.91
C ALA A 70 -22.16 14.22 18.03
N GLU A 71 -23.12 13.30 18.05
CA GLU A 71 -22.83 11.87 18.12
C GLU A 71 -22.23 11.32 16.81
N ASN A 72 -22.69 11.82 15.66
CA ASN A 72 -22.11 11.49 14.37
C ASN A 72 -20.64 11.96 14.28
N ALA A 73 -20.34 13.17 14.76
CA ALA A 73 -18.97 13.69 14.80
C ALA A 73 -18.07 12.88 15.75
N ARG A 74 -18.57 12.46 16.93
CA ARG A 74 -17.83 11.56 17.83
C ARG A 74 -17.59 10.19 17.21
N THR A 75 -18.57 9.67 16.49
CA THR A 75 -18.44 8.39 15.77
C THR A 75 -17.34 8.48 14.73
N PHE A 76 -17.29 9.58 13.96
CA PHE A 76 -16.22 9.83 13.02
C PHE A 76 -14.85 9.95 13.71
N ALA A 77 -14.75 10.66 14.84
CA ALA A 77 -13.51 10.75 15.62
C ALA A 77 -13.03 9.37 16.11
N ARG A 78 -13.95 8.51 16.58
CA ARG A 78 -13.66 7.13 16.98
C ARG A 78 -13.19 6.29 15.79
N GLN A 79 -13.84 6.41 14.64
CA GLN A 79 -13.45 5.72 13.42
C GLN A 79 -12.03 6.10 13.00
N LEU A 80 -11.68 7.39 13.03
CA LEU A 80 -10.32 7.86 12.69
C LEU A 80 -9.25 7.24 13.60
N ARG A 81 -9.53 7.12 14.90
CA ARG A 81 -8.60 6.52 15.88
C ARG A 81 -8.54 5.00 15.82
N ALA A 82 -9.66 4.36 15.48
CA ALA A 82 -9.74 2.90 15.36
C ALA A 82 -9.22 2.39 14.00
N ALA A 83 -9.20 3.25 12.97
CA ALA A 83 -8.89 2.83 11.63
C ALA A 83 -7.42 2.49 11.45
N ASP A 84 -7.14 1.20 11.30
CA ASP A 84 -5.88 0.67 10.82
C ASP A 84 -5.77 0.74 9.28
N GLN A 85 -6.12 1.90 8.69
CA GLN A 85 -5.96 2.31 7.28
C GLN A 85 -7.18 2.20 6.32
N ASN A 86 -8.29 1.56 6.69
CA ASN A 86 -9.47 1.40 5.82
C ASN A 86 -10.70 2.18 6.33
N ILE A 87 -10.67 3.49 6.17
CA ILE A 87 -11.90 4.30 6.28
C ILE A 87 -12.48 4.38 4.87
N GLU A 88 -13.69 3.84 4.68
CA GLU A 88 -14.51 4.21 3.53
C GLU A 88 -14.90 5.68 3.72
N ILE A 89 -14.32 6.54 2.88
CA ILE A 89 -14.62 7.96 2.90
C ILE A 89 -15.55 8.24 1.72
N VAL A 90 -16.63 8.96 2.00
CA VAL A 90 -17.59 9.45 1.02
C VAL A 90 -16.84 10.16 -0.11
N ASP A 91 -17.21 9.87 -1.35
CA ASP A 91 -16.54 10.37 -2.54
C ASP A 91 -16.53 11.91 -2.57
N ALA A 92 -15.34 12.50 -2.39
CA ALA A 92 -15.14 13.94 -2.18
C ALA A 92 -15.57 14.81 -3.37
N ARG A 93 -15.87 14.19 -4.52
CA ARG A 93 -16.24 14.90 -5.75
C ARG A 93 -17.69 15.41 -5.76
N ALA A 94 -18.49 15.11 -4.74
CA ALA A 94 -19.90 15.50 -4.67
C ALA A 94 -20.21 16.63 -3.65
N VAL A 95 -19.20 17.39 -3.18
CA VAL A 95 -19.41 18.44 -2.17
C VAL A 95 -19.72 19.78 -2.83
N GLU A 96 -20.79 19.84 -3.61
CA GLU A 96 -21.44 21.10 -3.95
C GLU A 96 -22.44 21.45 -2.85
N LYS A 97 -22.09 22.44 -2.02
CA LYS A 97 -22.95 23.08 -0.99
C LYS A 97 -23.58 22.13 0.04
N GLN A 98 -22.79 21.50 0.90
CA GLN A 98 -23.32 20.93 2.14
C GLN A 98 -23.29 21.95 3.28
N ALA A 99 -24.46 22.22 3.86
CA ALA A 99 -24.62 23.00 5.09
C ALA A 99 -24.25 22.19 6.35
N ASP A 100 -23.94 20.90 6.20
CA ASP A 100 -23.53 20.00 7.28
C ASP A 100 -22.02 20.14 7.57
N PRO A 101 -21.63 20.68 8.73
CA PRO A 101 -20.22 20.83 9.09
C PRO A 101 -19.45 19.51 9.19
N LEU A 102 -20.13 18.39 9.50
CA LEU A 102 -19.49 17.08 9.57
C LEU A 102 -19.14 16.57 8.18
N ALA A 103 -20.05 16.71 7.22
CA ALA A 103 -19.81 16.29 5.84
C ALA A 103 -18.66 17.09 5.19
N VAL A 104 -18.55 18.39 5.49
CA VAL A 104 -17.41 19.22 5.08
C VAL A 104 -16.10 18.67 5.68
N LEU A 105 -16.07 18.37 6.97
CA LEU A 105 -14.88 17.83 7.63
C LEU A 105 -14.46 16.46 7.06
N GLN A 106 -15.43 15.60 6.72
CA GLN A 106 -15.18 14.30 6.11
C GLN A 106 -14.59 14.43 4.70
N ALA A 107 -15.08 15.39 3.92
CA ALA A 107 -14.54 15.68 2.59
C ALA A 107 -13.12 16.25 2.64
N ASP A 108 -12.85 17.19 3.55
CA ASP A 108 -11.51 17.73 3.78
C ASP A 108 -10.53 16.62 4.18
N TYR A 109 -10.97 15.69 5.04
CA TYR A 109 -10.19 14.51 5.40
C TYR A 109 -9.90 13.62 4.17
N ALA A 110 -10.89 13.37 3.32
CA ALA A 110 -10.74 12.57 2.10
C ALA A 110 -9.66 13.13 1.18
N LEU A 111 -9.72 14.43 0.92
CA LEU A 111 -8.78 15.15 0.06
C LEU A 111 -7.38 15.12 0.67
N ALA A 112 -7.27 15.49 1.95
CA ALA A 112 -5.99 15.48 2.65
C ALA A 112 -5.37 14.08 2.67
N ARG A 113 -6.17 13.03 2.86
CA ARG A 113 -5.70 11.64 2.81
C ARG A 113 -5.19 11.27 1.43
N ALA A 114 -5.94 11.60 0.38
CA ALA A 114 -5.54 11.32 -1.00
C ALA A 114 -4.21 12.01 -1.36
N ASP A 115 -4.06 13.29 -1.03
CA ASP A 115 -2.86 14.06 -1.32
C ASP A 115 -1.64 13.55 -0.54
N ASN A 116 -1.81 13.27 0.75
CA ASN A 116 -0.74 12.74 1.58
C ASN A 116 -0.27 11.36 1.11
N LEU A 117 -1.20 10.46 0.78
CA LEU A 117 -0.86 9.13 0.24
C LEU A 117 -0.19 9.22 -1.13
N LYS A 118 -0.64 10.15 -1.99
CA LYS A 118 0.00 10.42 -3.27
C LYS A 118 1.44 10.90 -3.09
N ASN A 119 1.70 11.79 -2.13
CA ASN A 119 3.05 12.29 -1.86
C ASN A 119 3.99 11.18 -1.39
N VAL A 120 3.53 10.31 -0.49
CA VAL A 120 4.29 9.12 -0.07
C VAL A 120 4.58 8.22 -1.27
N TYR A 121 3.55 7.90 -2.07
CA TYR A 121 3.74 7.10 -3.28
C TYR A 121 4.77 7.71 -4.24
N VAL A 122 4.64 9.00 -4.58
CA VAL A 122 5.54 9.67 -5.53
C VAL A 122 6.99 9.63 -5.05
N PHE A 123 7.23 9.85 -3.75
CA PHE A 123 8.57 9.79 -3.18
C PHE A 123 9.21 8.41 -3.37
N TYR A 124 8.52 7.35 -2.93
CA TYR A 124 9.06 5.98 -3.00
C TYR A 124 9.07 5.40 -4.42
N ALA A 125 8.10 5.75 -5.26
CA ALA A 125 8.08 5.36 -6.67
C ALA A 125 9.22 6.02 -7.46
N THR A 126 9.58 7.26 -7.13
CA THR A 126 10.73 7.94 -7.75
C THR A 126 12.04 7.25 -7.34
N ALA A 127 12.22 6.96 -6.04
CA ALA A 127 13.40 6.26 -5.54
C ALA A 127 13.55 4.87 -6.20
N ALA A 128 12.48 4.07 -6.24
CA ALA A 128 12.47 2.78 -6.92
C ALA A 128 12.70 2.91 -8.44
N GLY A 129 12.11 3.92 -9.08
CA GLY A 129 12.35 4.20 -10.50
C GLY A 129 13.82 4.53 -10.80
N ASN A 130 14.50 5.26 -9.93
CA ASN A 130 15.93 5.55 -10.04
C ASN A 130 16.77 4.28 -9.92
N LEU A 131 16.50 3.48 -8.88
CA LEU A 131 17.15 2.18 -8.66
C LEU A 131 16.98 1.29 -9.90
N ARG A 132 15.77 1.14 -10.42
CA ARG A 132 15.51 0.34 -11.63
C ARG A 132 16.39 0.78 -12.82
N ARG A 133 16.56 2.09 -13.03
CA ARG A 133 17.40 2.60 -14.12
C ARG A 133 18.88 2.29 -13.92
N GLU A 134 19.38 2.34 -12.69
CA GLU A 134 20.74 1.92 -12.35
C GLU A 134 20.95 0.43 -12.65
N LEU A 135 20.01 -0.42 -12.24
CA LEU A 135 20.07 -1.87 -12.49
C LEU A 135 20.09 -2.22 -13.96
N ILE A 136 19.30 -1.51 -14.78
CA ILE A 136 19.32 -1.70 -16.24
C ILE A 136 20.69 -1.31 -16.82
N LYS A 137 21.31 -0.22 -16.36
CA LYS A 137 22.66 0.18 -16.80
C LYS A 137 23.72 -0.85 -16.41
N GLU A 138 23.57 -1.47 -15.25
CA GLU A 138 24.41 -2.57 -14.76
C GLU A 138 24.13 -3.91 -15.47
N LYS A 139 23.19 -3.96 -16.42
CA LYS A 139 22.70 -5.18 -17.08
C LYS A 139 22.09 -6.20 -16.10
N ASN A 140 21.70 -5.77 -14.91
CA ASN A 140 20.98 -6.58 -13.94
C ASN A 140 19.46 -6.51 -14.21
N THR A 141 19.03 -7.19 -15.27
CA THR A 141 17.62 -7.25 -15.68
C THR A 141 16.72 -7.90 -14.62
N ALA A 142 17.22 -8.96 -13.97
CA ALA A 142 16.49 -9.64 -12.90
C ALA A 142 16.18 -8.69 -11.73
N GLY A 143 17.14 -7.89 -11.27
CA GLY A 143 16.91 -6.89 -10.24
C GLY A 143 15.92 -5.80 -10.68
N ALA A 144 16.00 -5.35 -11.94
CA ALA A 144 15.07 -4.38 -12.49
C ALA A 144 13.61 -4.88 -12.55
N ASP A 145 13.41 -6.19 -12.76
CA ASP A 145 12.09 -6.83 -12.75
C ASP A 145 11.49 -6.90 -11.34
N VAL A 146 12.31 -7.16 -10.31
CA VAL A 146 11.85 -7.11 -8.91
C VAL A 146 11.38 -5.70 -8.54
N VAL A 147 12.13 -4.67 -8.95
CA VAL A 147 11.73 -3.28 -8.71
C VAL A 147 10.45 -2.91 -9.47
N THR A 148 10.22 -3.48 -10.65
CA THR A 148 8.96 -3.30 -11.40
C THR A 148 7.79 -3.90 -10.62
N THR A 149 7.95 -5.11 -10.08
CA THR A 149 6.96 -5.76 -9.20
C THR A 149 6.67 -4.92 -7.95
N PHE A 150 7.69 -4.31 -7.36
CA PHE A 150 7.52 -3.38 -6.23
C PHE A 150 6.66 -2.17 -6.61
N LEU A 151 6.97 -1.52 -7.74
CA LEU A 151 6.21 -0.36 -8.23
C LEU A 151 4.73 -0.69 -8.48
N GLU A 152 4.43 -1.91 -8.90
CA GLU A 152 3.05 -2.41 -9.04
C GLU A 152 2.37 -2.57 -7.67
N LYS A 153 3.06 -3.15 -6.68
CA LYS A 153 2.53 -3.34 -5.32
C LYS A 153 2.19 -2.05 -4.60
N ILE A 154 2.94 -0.97 -4.85
CA ILE A 154 2.73 0.32 -4.17
C ILE A 154 1.81 1.26 -4.95
N LYS A 155 1.33 0.89 -6.14
CA LYS A 155 0.51 1.76 -7.00
C LYS A 155 -0.81 2.13 -6.31
N PRO A 156 -1.17 3.43 -6.22
CA PRO A 156 -2.46 3.83 -5.67
C PRO A 156 -3.58 3.31 -6.57
N GLY A 157 -4.43 2.42 -6.03
CA GLY A 157 -5.52 1.75 -6.74
C GLY A 157 -5.20 0.35 -7.29
N GLY A 158 -4.02 -0.21 -7.01
CA GLY A 158 -3.68 -1.60 -7.31
C GLY A 158 -4.24 -2.55 -6.26
N THR A 159 -4.88 -3.62 -6.71
CA THR A 159 -5.58 -4.67 -5.97
C THR A 159 -4.93 -5.05 -4.64
N THR A 160 -5.76 -5.12 -3.59
CA THR A 160 -5.55 -6.01 -2.46
C THR A 160 -4.99 -7.34 -2.94
N PRO A 161 -3.94 -7.92 -2.32
CA PRO A 161 -3.59 -9.29 -2.58
C PRO A 161 -4.85 -10.12 -2.31
N THR A 162 -5.40 -10.74 -3.35
CA THR A 162 -6.45 -11.72 -3.16
C THR A 162 -5.87 -12.79 -2.25
N PRO A 163 -6.47 -13.09 -1.09
CA PRO A 163 -6.00 -14.18 -0.26
C PRO A 163 -5.92 -15.45 -1.12
N PRO A 164 -4.93 -16.33 -0.90
CA PRO A 164 -4.88 -17.59 -1.62
C PRO A 164 -6.24 -18.27 -1.51
N ALA A 165 -6.83 -18.60 -2.64
CA ALA A 165 -8.15 -19.21 -2.70
C ALA A 165 -8.20 -20.39 -1.73
N SER A 166 -9.08 -20.30 -0.73
CA SER A 166 -9.36 -21.44 0.15
C SER A 166 -9.78 -22.62 -0.74
N PRO A 167 -9.24 -23.83 -0.51
CA PRO A 167 -9.52 -24.99 -1.34
C PRO A 167 -11.03 -25.25 -1.35
N ALA A 168 -11.58 -25.29 -2.56
CA ALA A 168 -13.00 -25.46 -2.82
C ALA A 168 -13.55 -26.65 -2.03
N LYS A 169 -14.42 -26.38 -1.06
CA LYS A 169 -15.21 -27.42 -0.39
C LYS A 169 -16.19 -27.95 -1.43
N LYS A 170 -15.90 -29.12 -2.00
CA LYS A 170 -16.80 -29.88 -2.89
C LYS A 170 -18.16 -30.03 -2.20
N ARG A 171 -19.12 -29.20 -2.57
CA ARG A 171 -20.52 -29.39 -2.21
C ARG A 171 -21.06 -30.47 -3.15
N LYS A 172 -21.19 -31.69 -2.63
CA LYS A 172 -21.96 -32.76 -3.30
C LYS A 172 -23.37 -32.22 -3.52
N THR A 173 -23.76 -32.08 -4.77
CA THR A 173 -25.15 -31.92 -5.19
C THR A 173 -25.92 -33.18 -4.84
N ALA A 174 -27.11 -32.97 -4.25
CA ALA A 174 -28.11 -33.99 -3.99
C ALA A 174 -28.56 -34.66 -5.30
N GLY A 175 -28.87 -35.94 -5.23
CA GLY A 175 -29.49 -36.71 -6.31
C GLY A 175 -30.65 -37.54 -5.75
N ASN A 176 -31.82 -37.31 -6.35
CA ASN A 176 -33.12 -37.99 -6.29
C ASN A 176 -33.75 -38.29 -4.93
#